data_AF-A0AA38YI05-F1
#
_entry.id   AF-A0AA38YI05-F1
#
_cell.length_a   1.000
_cell.length_b   1.000
_cell.length_c   1.000
_cell.angle_alpha   90.00
_cell.angle_beta   90.00
_cell.angle_gamma   90.00
#
_symmetry.space_group_name_H-M   'P 1'
#
loop_
_entity.id
_entity.type
_entity.pdbx_description
1 polymer ?
#
loop_
_entity_poly.entity_id
_entity_poly.type
_entity_poly.pdbx_seq_one_letter_code
_entity_poly.pdbx_strand_id
1 'polypeptide(L)'
;MAALSQFFSHLYTMTIVFFTLLLLEIVILVRSVTGIACNPDKRLITRSQYLDLIEEKSPTIRYRSAIMQEMLECAVCLSRFEDGEEIRKLQCKHIFHKGCLDMWLQQDCPTCPLCRRRVLSEEIVTKYHLQNQVEYDGSDEELIFLLSALHGNNLYRFM
;
A
#
# COMPACT_ATOMS: atom_id res chain seq x y z
N MET A 1 64.03 22.93 -5.39
CA MET A 1 63.43 21.87 -6.25
C MET A 1 62.38 21.06 -5.48
N ALA A 2 62.68 20.52 -4.29
CA ALA A 2 61.75 19.67 -3.52
C ALA A 2 60.50 20.38 -2.96
N ALA A 3 60.60 21.66 -2.57
CA ALA A 3 59.46 22.39 -2.01
C ALA A 3 58.35 22.61 -3.06
N LEU A 4 58.71 22.99 -4.29
CA LEU A 4 57.75 23.24 -5.37
C LEU A 4 57.00 21.96 -5.76
N SER A 5 57.69 20.82 -5.87
CA SER A 5 57.02 19.54 -6.16
C SER A 5 56.03 19.13 -5.07
N GLN A 6 56.33 19.42 -3.79
CA GLN A 6 55.41 19.19 -2.67
C GLN A 6 54.17 20.10 -2.71
N PHE A 7 54.36 21.37 -3.09
CA PHE A 7 53.24 22.29 -3.29
C PHE A 7 52.33 21.85 -4.45
N PHE A 8 52.91 21.46 -5.58
CA PHE A 8 52.14 20.99 -6.73
C PHE A 8 51.40 19.67 -6.44
N SER A 9 52.02 18.74 -5.71
CA SER A 9 51.33 17.51 -5.29
C SER A 9 50.19 17.80 -4.33
N HIS A 10 50.37 18.72 -3.37
CA HIS A 10 49.31 19.08 -2.42
C HIS A 10 48.13 19.75 -3.14
N LEU A 11 48.42 20.71 -4.03
CA LEU A 11 47.40 21.36 -4.86
C LEU A 11 46.63 20.34 -5.69
N TYR A 12 47.33 19.38 -6.31
CA TYR A 12 46.73 18.31 -7.10
C TYR A 12 45.86 17.36 -6.25
N THR A 13 46.28 17.01 -5.04
CA THR A 13 45.44 16.20 -4.14
C THR A 13 44.19 16.94 -3.68
N MET A 14 44.30 18.24 -3.37
CA MET A 14 43.15 19.04 -2.94
C MET A 14 42.15 19.24 -4.08
N THR A 15 42.63 19.45 -5.31
CA THR A 15 41.73 19.53 -6.47
C THR A 15 41.05 18.19 -6.71
N ILE A 16 41.77 17.06 -6.68
CA ILE A 16 41.16 15.73 -6.80
C ILE A 16 40.09 15.53 -5.73
N VAL A 17 40.40 15.76 -4.45
CA VAL A 17 39.45 15.56 -3.36
C VAL A 17 38.21 16.43 -3.56
N PHE A 18 38.38 17.70 -3.91
CA PHE A 18 37.26 18.61 -4.20
C PHE A 18 36.39 18.11 -5.36
N PHE A 19 36.98 17.73 -6.49
CA PHE A 19 36.22 17.20 -7.62
C PHE A 19 35.54 15.88 -7.30
N THR A 20 36.16 15.01 -6.49
CA THR A 20 35.52 13.76 -6.05
C THR A 20 34.31 14.02 -5.15
N LEU A 21 34.40 14.98 -4.22
CA LEU A 21 33.27 15.37 -3.37
C LEU A 21 32.12 15.96 -4.19
N LEU A 22 32.43 16.86 -5.14
CA LEU A 22 31.41 17.41 -6.04
C LEU A 22 30.75 16.33 -6.91
N LEU A 23 31.51 15.38 -7.44
CA LEU A 23 30.94 14.27 -8.21
C LEU A 23 30.05 13.37 -7.33
N LEU A 24 30.44 13.12 -6.09
CA LEU A 24 29.61 12.35 -5.15
C LEU A 24 28.31 13.09 -4.82
N GLU A 25 28.37 14.40 -4.54
CA GLU A 25 27.18 15.23 -4.31
C GLU A 25 26.24 15.23 -5.52
N ILE A 26 26.79 15.38 -6.73
CA ILE A 26 26.01 15.31 -7.98
C ILE A 26 25.36 13.93 -8.14
N VAL A 27 26.07 12.84 -7.84
CA VAL A 27 25.51 11.48 -7.91
C VAL A 27 24.39 11.28 -6.89
N ILE A 28 24.52 11.83 -5.68
CA ILE A 28 23.49 11.78 -4.64
C ILE A 28 22.25 12.57 -5.08
N LEU A 29 22.44 13.78 -5.62
CA LEU A 29 21.34 14.59 -6.13
C LEU A 29 20.66 13.94 -7.34
N VAL A 30 21.43 13.40 -8.28
CA VAL A 30 20.88 12.65 -9.42
C VAL A 30 20.12 11.42 -8.94
N ARG A 31 20.59 10.69 -7.93
CA ARG A 31 19.86 9.56 -7.34
C ARG A 31 18.62 9.97 -6.56
N SER A 32 18.64 11.12 -5.90
CA SER A 32 17.45 11.68 -5.25
C SER A 32 16.42 12.08 -6.29
N VAL A 33 16.82 12.82 -7.33
CA VAL A 33 15.92 13.27 -8.41
C VAL A 33 15.44 12.11 -9.29
N THR A 34 16.29 11.13 -9.60
CA THR A 34 15.92 9.94 -10.39
C THR A 34 15.29 8.83 -9.54
N GLY A 35 15.53 8.79 -8.23
CA GLY A 35 14.79 7.98 -7.27
C GLY A 35 13.38 8.51 -7.02
N ILE A 36 13.17 9.82 -7.20
CA ILE A 36 11.85 10.48 -7.27
C ILE A 36 11.17 10.26 -8.63
N ALA A 37 11.86 9.69 -9.64
CA ALA A 37 11.18 9.10 -10.78
C ALA A 37 10.54 7.75 -10.34
N CYS A 38 9.68 7.83 -9.33
CA CYS A 38 8.60 6.90 -9.11
C CYS A 38 7.95 6.66 -10.46
N ASN A 39 8.11 5.44 -10.95
CA ASN A 39 7.34 4.91 -12.06
C ASN A 39 5.86 5.25 -11.80
N PRO A 40 5.25 6.21 -12.51
CA PRO A 40 3.90 6.68 -12.20
C PRO A 40 2.83 5.73 -12.75
N ASP A 41 3.20 4.48 -13.09
CA ASP A 41 2.33 3.52 -13.77
C ASP A 41 1.77 2.44 -12.83
N LYS A 42 1.68 2.75 -11.53
CA LYS A 42 0.76 2.08 -10.62
C LYS A 42 -0.22 3.12 -10.13
N ARG A 43 -1.32 3.33 -10.89
CA ARG A 43 -2.50 4.04 -10.37
C ARG A 43 -2.99 3.28 -9.14
N LEU A 44 -2.52 3.70 -7.97
CA LEU A 44 -3.00 3.28 -6.67
C LEU A 44 -4.50 3.58 -6.60
N ILE A 45 -5.28 2.65 -6.06
CA ILE A 45 -6.74 2.78 -5.99
C ILE A 45 -7.09 3.33 -4.62
N THR A 46 -7.65 4.54 -4.57
CA THR A 46 -8.03 5.15 -3.30
C THR A 46 -9.12 4.36 -2.60
N ARG A 47 -9.23 4.52 -1.27
CA ARG A 47 -10.33 3.91 -0.49
C ARG A 47 -11.71 4.19 -1.07
N SER A 48 -11.95 5.41 -1.56
CA SER A 48 -13.22 5.77 -2.21
C SER A 48 -13.45 4.97 -3.49
N GLN A 49 -12.45 4.90 -4.38
CA GLN A 49 -12.54 4.11 -5.61
C GLN A 49 -12.74 2.62 -5.34
N TYR A 50 -12.12 2.08 -4.29
CA TYR A 50 -12.31 0.69 -3.88
C TYR A 50 -13.74 0.41 -3.41
N LEU A 51 -14.33 1.32 -2.62
CA LEU A 51 -15.72 1.21 -2.17
C LEU A 51 -16.72 1.35 -3.32
N ASP A 52 -16.45 2.24 -4.28
CA ASP A 52 -17.30 2.40 -5.47
C ASP A 52 -17.34 1.11 -6.30
N LEU A 53 -16.20 0.40 -6.44
CA LEU A 53 -16.12 -0.89 -7.11
C LEU A 53 -16.89 -2.00 -6.38
N ILE A 54 -16.93 -1.95 -5.04
CA ILE A 54 -17.75 -2.87 -4.22
C ILE A 54 -19.24 -2.56 -4.42
N GLU A 55 -19.62 -1.29 -4.45
CA GLU A 55 -21.00 -0.86 -4.69
C GLU A 55 -21.48 -1.29 -6.08
N GLU A 56 -20.64 -1.12 -7.11
CA GLU A 56 -20.95 -1.53 -8.48
C GLU A 56 -21.17 -3.05 -8.57
N LYS A 57 -20.31 -3.85 -7.93
CA LYS A 57 -20.41 -5.32 -7.99
C LYS A 57 -21.46 -5.93 -7.07
N SER A 58 -21.74 -5.27 -5.95
CA SER A 58 -22.65 -5.76 -4.91
C SER A 58 -23.48 -4.59 -4.35
N PRO A 59 -24.52 -4.17 -5.08
CA PRO A 59 -25.27 -2.97 -4.72
C PRO A 59 -25.95 -3.12 -3.35
N THR A 60 -26.03 -2.00 -2.64
CA THR A 60 -26.73 -1.90 -1.37
C THR A 60 -28.23 -2.03 -1.59
N ILE A 61 -28.87 -2.89 -0.81
CA ILE A 61 -30.30 -3.14 -0.80
C ILE A 61 -30.81 -2.86 0.61
N ARG A 62 -32.02 -2.32 0.74
CA ARG A 62 -32.69 -2.22 2.05
C ARG A 62 -33.39 -3.53 2.35
N TYR A 63 -33.10 -4.12 3.50
CA TYR A 63 -33.73 -5.35 3.93
C TYR A 63 -35.22 -5.13 4.19
N ARG A 64 -36.03 -6.09 3.76
CA ARG A 64 -37.47 -6.15 4.02
C ARG A 64 -37.89 -7.59 4.27
N SER A 65 -38.26 -7.88 5.51
CA SER A 65 -38.71 -9.16 6.05
C SER A 65 -39.89 -9.75 5.27
N ALA A 66 -40.78 -8.91 4.76
CA ALA A 66 -41.94 -9.31 3.94
C ALA A 66 -41.56 -9.94 2.58
N ILE A 67 -40.31 -9.79 2.13
CA ILE A 67 -39.86 -10.19 0.78
C ILE A 67 -38.70 -11.20 0.86
N MET A 68 -37.80 -11.07 1.83
CA MET A 68 -36.56 -11.86 1.92
C MET A 68 -36.57 -12.78 3.15
N GLN A 69 -36.96 -14.05 2.94
CA GLN A 69 -37.16 -15.05 3.99
C GLN A 69 -36.00 -16.05 4.15
N GLU A 70 -35.07 -16.15 3.20
CA GLU A 70 -34.14 -17.28 3.11
C GLU A 70 -32.84 -17.13 3.94
N MET A 71 -32.50 -15.94 4.45
CA MET A 71 -31.40 -15.76 5.42
C MET A 71 -31.69 -14.56 6.31
N LEU A 72 -31.87 -14.83 7.61
CA LEU A 72 -32.34 -13.84 8.60
C LEU A 72 -31.22 -13.25 9.45
N GLU A 73 -29.98 -13.69 9.29
CA GLU A 73 -28.84 -13.25 10.11
C GLU A 73 -27.59 -13.00 9.28
N CYS A 74 -26.80 -12.03 9.72
CA CYS A 74 -25.49 -11.75 9.14
C CYS A 74 -24.43 -12.66 9.79
N ALA A 75 -23.78 -13.50 9.01
CA ALA A 75 -22.75 -14.41 9.54
C ALA A 75 -21.45 -13.72 10.01
N VAL A 76 -21.33 -12.40 9.86
CA VAL A 76 -20.16 -11.63 10.34
C VAL A 76 -20.39 -11.13 11.77
N CYS A 77 -21.52 -10.47 12.02
CA CYS A 77 -21.87 -9.94 13.35
C CYS A 77 -22.77 -10.88 14.17
N LEU A 78 -23.29 -11.95 13.55
CA LEU A 78 -24.22 -12.92 14.14
C LEU A 78 -25.55 -12.30 14.60
N SER A 79 -25.90 -11.12 14.09
CA SER A 79 -27.15 -10.42 14.37
C SER A 79 -28.18 -10.65 13.27
N ARG A 80 -29.46 -10.65 13.65
CA ARG A 80 -30.58 -10.73 12.70
C ARG A 80 -30.69 -9.46 11.87
N PHE A 81 -31.23 -9.58 10.66
CA PHE A 81 -31.58 -8.44 9.83
C PHE A 81 -32.89 -7.80 10.28
N GLU A 82 -32.91 -6.47 10.35
CA GLU A 82 -34.08 -5.67 10.67
C GLU A 82 -34.57 -4.87 9.45
N ASP A 83 -35.88 -4.60 9.41
CA ASP A 83 -36.48 -3.88 8.29
C ASP A 83 -35.87 -2.49 8.13
N GLY A 84 -35.46 -2.17 6.90
CA GLY A 84 -34.83 -0.89 6.56
C GLY A 84 -33.31 -0.87 6.69
N GLU A 85 -32.69 -1.91 7.26
CA GLU A 85 -31.23 -2.03 7.31
C GLU A 85 -30.59 -2.15 5.93
N GLU A 86 -29.37 -1.61 5.79
CA GLU A 86 -28.60 -1.72 4.57
C GLU A 86 -27.84 -3.05 4.52
N ILE A 87 -28.17 -3.86 3.53
CA ILE A 87 -27.57 -5.17 3.28
C ILE A 87 -26.95 -5.20 1.89
N ARG A 88 -25.97 -6.09 1.70
CA ARG A 88 -25.40 -6.41 0.39
C ARG A 88 -25.58 -7.89 0.11
N LYS A 89 -25.96 -8.20 -1.12
CA LYS A 89 -26.01 -9.57 -1.64
C LYS A 89 -24.85 -9.78 -2.60
N LEU A 90 -23.96 -10.73 -2.28
CA LEU A 90 -22.85 -11.10 -3.15
C LEU A 90 -23.33 -11.94 -4.35
N GLN A 91 -22.50 -12.05 -5.38
CA GLN A 91 -22.76 -12.93 -6.55
C GLN A 91 -22.89 -14.42 -6.16
N CYS A 92 -22.30 -14.83 -5.04
CA CYS A 92 -22.49 -16.16 -4.47
C CYS A 92 -23.83 -16.33 -3.70
N LYS A 93 -24.72 -15.32 -3.76
CA LYS A 93 -26.05 -15.25 -3.14
C LYS A 93 -26.09 -15.09 -1.62
N HIS A 94 -24.94 -15.09 -0.93
CA HIS A 94 -24.86 -14.79 0.50
C HIS A 94 -25.12 -13.32 0.79
N ILE A 95 -25.76 -13.05 1.92
CA ILE A 95 -26.25 -11.73 2.33
C ILE A 95 -25.57 -11.33 3.64
N PHE A 96 -25.15 -10.06 3.74
CA PHE A 96 -24.50 -9.50 4.92
C PHE A 96 -24.95 -8.04 5.11
N HIS A 97 -24.78 -7.47 6.31
CA HIS A 97 -24.90 -6.03 6.50
C HIS A 97 -23.84 -5.32 5.65
N LYS A 98 -24.22 -4.19 5.05
CA LYS A 98 -23.31 -3.36 4.24
C LYS A 98 -22.03 -3.04 5.00
N GLY A 99 -22.15 -2.50 6.22
CA GLY A 99 -20.99 -2.14 7.04
C GLY A 99 -20.09 -3.34 7.39
N CYS A 100 -20.70 -4.48 7.74
CA CYS A 100 -19.95 -5.69 8.07
C CYS A 100 -19.17 -6.23 6.87
N LEU A 101 -19.80 -6.27 5.69
CA LEU A 101 -19.13 -6.74 4.48
C LEU A 101 -18.08 -5.73 3.97
N ASP A 102 -18.36 -4.43 4.02
CA ASP A 102 -17.42 -3.41 3.56
C ASP A 102 -16.13 -3.41 4.40
N MET A 103 -16.25 -3.57 5.72
CA MET A 103 -15.08 -3.73 6.60
C MET A 103 -14.31 -5.02 6.29
N TRP A 104 -15.02 -6.13 6.06
CA TRP A 104 -14.41 -7.42 5.71
C TRP A 104 -13.62 -7.33 4.40
N LEU A 105 -14.18 -6.69 3.37
CA LEU A 105 -13.56 -6.56 2.06
C LEU A 105 -12.36 -5.60 2.03
N GLN A 106 -12.19 -4.74 3.04
CA GLN A 106 -11.02 -3.88 3.18
C GLN A 106 -9.81 -4.58 3.82
N GLN A 107 -10.00 -5.77 4.38
CA GLN A 107 -8.92 -6.60 4.93
C GLN A 107 -8.21 -7.39 3.82
N ASP A 108 -7.20 -8.19 4.19
CA ASP A 108 -6.27 -8.88 3.26
C ASP A 108 -6.93 -9.91 2.32
N CYS A 109 -8.19 -10.28 2.55
CA CYS A 109 -8.87 -11.31 1.76
C CYS A 109 -10.32 -10.93 1.41
N PRO A 110 -10.56 -10.21 0.31
CA PRO A 110 -11.89 -9.80 -0.15
C PRO A 110 -12.66 -10.96 -0.79
N THR A 111 -13.02 -11.91 0.06
CA THR A 111 -13.76 -13.12 -0.25
C THR A 111 -15.05 -13.16 0.56
N CYS A 112 -16.03 -13.91 0.07
CA CYS A 112 -17.24 -14.18 0.83
C CYS A 112 -16.89 -14.90 2.15
N PRO A 113 -17.33 -14.40 3.32
CA PRO A 113 -17.11 -15.04 4.62
C PRO A 113 -17.61 -16.48 4.70
N LEU A 114 -18.67 -16.82 3.94
CA LEU A 114 -19.31 -18.14 3.99
C LEU A 114 -18.74 -19.16 3.02
N CYS A 115 -18.40 -18.74 1.80
CA CYS A 115 -17.99 -19.67 0.73
C CYS A 115 -16.63 -19.39 0.11
N ARG A 116 -15.91 -18.37 0.60
CA ARG A 116 -14.56 -17.98 0.16
C ARG A 116 -14.46 -17.61 -1.33
N ARG A 117 -15.58 -17.46 -2.04
CA ARG A 117 -15.59 -16.95 -3.41
C ARG A 117 -15.14 -15.50 -3.42
N ARG A 118 -14.23 -15.17 -4.33
CA ARG A 118 -13.71 -13.80 -4.50
C ARG A 118 -14.81 -12.83 -4.90
N VAL A 119 -14.79 -11.66 -4.27
CA VAL A 119 -15.73 -10.56 -4.57
C VAL A 119 -15.10 -9.59 -5.59
N LEU A 120 -13.81 -9.31 -5.43
CA LEU A 120 -13.02 -8.44 -6.31
C LEU A 120 -11.90 -9.22 -7.01
N SER A 121 -11.35 -8.66 -8.11
CA SER A 121 -10.22 -9.26 -8.81
C SER A 121 -8.92 -8.99 -8.07
N GLU A 122 -7.96 -9.92 -8.16
CA GLU A 122 -6.65 -9.78 -7.49
C GLU A 122 -5.94 -8.48 -7.87
N GLU A 123 -6.04 -8.03 -9.11
CA GLU A 123 -5.43 -6.79 -9.57
C GLU A 123 -5.94 -5.55 -8.80
N ILE A 124 -7.23 -5.47 -8.53
CA ILE A 124 -7.83 -4.33 -7.79
C ILE A 124 -7.37 -4.39 -6.32
N VAL A 125 -7.39 -5.58 -5.75
CA VAL A 125 -7.07 -5.85 -4.35
C VAL A 125 -5.60 -5.52 -4.07
N THR A 126 -4.70 -6.01 -4.93
CA THR A 126 -3.27 -5.70 -4.85
C THR A 126 -2.99 -4.21 -4.98
N LYS A 127 -3.66 -3.50 -5.91
CA LYS A 127 -3.52 -2.04 -6.03
C LYS A 127 -3.97 -1.28 -4.77
N TYR A 128 -5.05 -1.74 -4.12
CA TYR A 128 -5.54 -1.16 -2.87
C TYR A 128 -4.59 -1.42 -1.70
N HIS A 129 -4.12 -2.65 -1.51
CA HIS A 129 -3.18 -2.98 -0.44
C HIS A 129 -1.82 -2.30 -0.61
N LEU A 130 -1.33 -2.17 -1.85
CA LEU A 130 -0.09 -1.44 -2.13
C LEU A 130 -0.22 0.04 -1.74
N GLN A 131 -1.40 0.64 -1.89
CA GLN A 131 -1.64 2.01 -1.43
C GLN A 131 -1.63 2.13 0.10
N ASN A 132 -2.36 1.26 0.80
CA ASN A 132 -2.39 1.28 2.27
C ASN A 132 -1.02 0.97 2.88
N GLN A 133 -0.20 0.15 2.23
CA GLN A 133 1.20 -0.06 2.64
C GLN A 133 1.98 1.24 2.56
N VAL A 134 1.91 1.98 1.45
CA VAL A 134 2.59 3.28 1.30
C VAL A 134 2.11 4.34 2.31
N GLU A 135 0.83 4.31 2.72
CA GLU A 135 0.30 5.22 3.77
C GLU A 135 0.80 4.89 5.19
N TYR A 136 1.15 3.63 5.49
CA TYR A 136 1.70 3.23 6.79
C TYR A 136 3.24 3.32 6.84
N ASP A 137 3.87 3.14 5.69
CA ASP A 137 5.33 3.09 5.52
C ASP A 137 5.97 4.48 5.37
N GLY A 138 5.14 5.52 5.26
CA GLY A 138 5.58 6.92 5.14
C GLY A 138 6.29 7.50 6.36
N SER A 139 6.30 6.81 7.51
CA SER A 139 7.19 7.14 8.64
C SER A 139 8.37 6.19 8.79
N ASP A 140 8.25 4.96 8.27
CA ASP A 140 9.15 3.88 8.61
C ASP A 140 10.16 3.59 7.48
N GLU A 141 9.87 3.85 6.20
CA GLU A 141 10.86 3.68 5.11
C GLU A 141 11.97 4.72 5.17
N GLU A 142 11.64 5.97 5.52
CA GLU A 142 12.67 6.99 5.77
C GLU A 142 13.54 6.58 6.96
N LEU A 143 12.94 6.01 8.01
CA LEU A 143 13.68 5.49 9.17
C LEU A 143 14.45 4.19 8.85
N ILE A 144 13.94 3.28 8.05
CA ILE A 144 14.57 2.01 7.64
C ILE A 144 15.73 2.29 6.68
N PHE A 145 15.56 3.23 5.75
CA PHE A 145 16.62 3.69 4.87
C PHE A 145 17.74 4.41 5.66
N LEU A 146 17.38 5.25 6.64
CA LEU A 146 18.34 5.90 7.54
C LEU A 146 19.03 4.90 8.48
N LEU A 147 18.32 3.91 9.03
CA LEU A 147 18.87 2.85 9.88
C LEU A 147 19.78 1.91 9.08
N SER A 148 19.45 1.61 7.83
CA SER A 148 20.27 0.81 6.91
C SER A 148 21.55 1.54 6.48
N ALA A 149 21.47 2.87 6.33
CA ALA A 149 22.64 3.72 6.05
C ALA A 149 23.56 3.88 7.27
N LEU A 150 23.02 3.87 8.49
CA LEU A 150 23.77 3.97 9.75
C LEU A 150 24.37 2.63 10.19
N HIS A 151 23.69 1.52 9.94
CA HIS A 151 24.17 0.18 10.24
C HIS A 151 24.81 -0.43 8.99
N GLY A 152 26.01 0.04 8.65
CA GLY A 152 26.78 -0.48 7.53
C GLY A 152 26.81 -2.01 7.51
N ASN A 153 26.13 -2.59 6.51
CA ASN A 153 26.13 -4.01 6.13
C ASN A 153 26.32 -5.01 7.29
N ASN A 154 25.26 -5.21 8.07
CA ASN A 154 24.94 -6.46 8.75
C ASN A 154 23.47 -6.30 9.20
N LEU A 155 22.49 -6.87 8.53
CA LEU A 155 21.98 -8.20 8.87
C LEU A 155 20.98 -8.64 7.80
N TYR A 156 21.44 -9.29 6.73
CA TYR A 156 20.63 -10.31 6.07
C TYR A 156 21.02 -11.66 6.67
N ARG A 157 20.54 -11.88 7.89
CA ARG A 157 20.52 -13.20 8.50
C ARG A 157 19.28 -13.28 9.38
N PHE A 158 18.35 -14.14 8.94
CA PHE A 158 17.00 -14.41 9.47
C PHE A 158 15.99 -13.31 9.08
N MET A 159 14.95 -13.59 8.29
CA MET A 159 14.02 -14.72 8.42
C MET A 159 13.35 -15.05 7.08
#